data_AF-A0AAD7VGR0-F1
#
_entry.id   AF-A0AAD7VGR0-F1
#
_cell.length_a   1.000
_cell.length_b   1.000
_cell.length_c   1.000
_cell.angle_alpha   90.00
_cell.angle_beta   90.00
_cell.angle_gamma   90.00
#
_symmetry.space_group_name_H-M   'P 1'
#
loop_
_entity.id
_entity.type
_entity.pdbx_description
1 polymer ?
#
loop_
_entity_poly.entity_id
_entity_poly.type
_entity_poly.pdbx_seq_one_letter_code
_entity_poly.pdbx_strand_id
1 'polypeptide(L)'
;MRVLEHCDDPNTQEIIMDKIMQSVCTLAQDQYGNYVIQHVLEHGKPHEQSAIISQLAGQIVKMSQQKFASNVVEKCLAFGSPEERHLLVNEMLGTCDENEPLQAMMKDPFGNYVVQKVLETCDDQSLELILSRIKVQLNALKRYTYGKHIVFSC
;
A
#
# COMPACT_ATOMS: atom_id res chain seq x y z
N MET A 1 14.59 -5.42 -15.92
CA MET A 1 13.87 -6.64 -15.48
C MET A 1 13.19 -7.24 -16.70
N ARG A 2 13.85 -8.19 -17.39
CA ARG A 2 13.37 -8.85 -18.63
C ARG A 2 13.21 -10.37 -18.51
N VAL A 3 13.46 -10.91 -17.31
CA VAL A 3 13.53 -12.37 -17.08
C VAL A 3 12.16 -12.99 -16.85
N LEU A 4 11.16 -12.23 -16.37
CA LEU A 4 9.81 -12.76 -16.17
C LEU A 4 9.00 -12.88 -17.48
N GLU A 5 9.38 -12.18 -18.54
CA GLU A 5 8.61 -12.15 -19.79
C GLU A 5 9.01 -13.23 -20.80
N HIS A 6 10.05 -14.05 -20.55
CA HIS A 6 10.63 -14.96 -21.57
C HIS A 6 10.93 -16.39 -21.06
N CYS A 7 10.23 -16.87 -20.04
CA CYS A 7 10.25 -18.29 -19.69
C CYS A 7 8.90 -18.90 -20.05
N ASP A 8 8.84 -19.61 -21.18
CA ASP A 8 7.65 -20.32 -21.68
C ASP A 8 7.45 -21.71 -21.03
N ASP A 9 8.29 -22.09 -20.06
CA ASP A 9 8.13 -23.35 -19.31
C ASP A 9 7.23 -23.14 -18.08
N PRO A 10 6.03 -23.75 -18.04
CA PRO A 10 5.08 -23.56 -16.94
C PRO A 10 5.61 -24.01 -15.57
N ASN A 11 6.43 -25.06 -15.53
CA ASN A 11 7.00 -25.57 -14.27
C ASN A 11 7.99 -24.57 -13.66
N THR A 12 8.83 -23.96 -14.51
CA THR A 12 9.78 -22.93 -14.09
C THR A 12 9.06 -21.68 -13.60
N GLN A 13 7.98 -21.26 -14.26
CA GLN A 13 7.14 -20.14 -13.82
C GLN A 13 6.53 -20.41 -12.43
N GLU A 14 6.01 -21.61 -12.20
CA GLU A 14 5.43 -22.00 -10.90
C GLU A 14 6.48 -21.99 -9.78
N ILE A 15 7.67 -22.55 -10.01
CA ILE A 15 8.76 -22.55 -9.03
C ILE A 15 9.24 -21.13 -8.70
N ILE A 16 9.34 -20.25 -9.71
CA ILE A 16 9.70 -18.85 -9.49
C ILE A 16 8.62 -18.15 -8.67
N MET A 17 7.36 -18.43 -8.98
CA MET A 17 6.24 -17.80 -8.30
C MET A 17 6.16 -18.21 -6.83
N ASP A 18 6.37 -19.50 -6.53
CA ASP A 18 6.45 -20.00 -5.16
C ASP A 18 7.57 -19.29 -4.36
N LYS A 19 8.74 -19.10 -4.96
CA LYS A 19 9.84 -18.36 -4.33
C LYS A 19 9.52 -16.89 -4.08
N ILE A 20 8.82 -16.24 -5.02
CA ILE A 20 8.34 -14.86 -4.84
C ILE A 20 7.37 -14.80 -3.67
N MET A 21 6.41 -15.73 -3.62
CA MET A 21 5.40 -15.80 -2.56
C MET A 21 6.01 -16.05 -1.18
N GLN A 22 7.10 -16.80 -1.08
CA GLN A 22 7.81 -17.00 0.19
C GLN A 22 8.60 -15.77 0.66
N SER A 23 8.82 -14.79 -0.23
CA SER A 23 9.73 -13.66 0.00
C SER A 23 9.06 -12.29 -0.18
N VAL A 24 7.73 -12.21 -0.20
CA VAL A 24 6.96 -10.99 -0.54
C VAL A 24 7.43 -9.78 0.27
N CYS A 25 7.49 -9.90 1.60
CA CYS A 25 7.86 -8.80 2.50
C CYS A 25 9.30 -8.30 2.25
N THR A 26 10.22 -9.23 1.99
CA THR A 26 11.63 -8.91 1.72
C THR A 26 11.76 -8.24 0.36
N LEU A 27 11.12 -8.79 -0.66
CA LEU A 27 11.16 -8.25 -2.02
C LEU A 27 10.50 -6.87 -2.09
N ALA A 28 9.38 -6.65 -1.40
CA ALA A 28 8.70 -5.36 -1.39
C ALA A 28 9.59 -4.22 -0.86
N GLN A 29 10.50 -4.52 0.08
CA GLN A 29 11.44 -3.55 0.66
C GLN A 29 12.75 -3.44 -0.14
N ASP A 30 13.02 -4.36 -1.06
CA ASP A 30 14.25 -4.35 -1.86
C ASP A 30 14.19 -3.33 -3.01
N GLN A 31 15.33 -2.71 -3.32
CA GLN A 31 15.44 -1.68 -4.35
C GLN A 31 15.10 -2.16 -5.77
N TYR A 32 15.20 -3.47 -6.04
CA TYR A 32 14.83 -4.10 -7.31
C TYR A 32 13.65 -5.06 -7.15
N GLY A 33 13.58 -5.79 -6.04
CA GLY A 33 12.51 -6.73 -5.72
C GLY A 33 11.13 -6.09 -5.67
N ASN A 34 11.04 -4.81 -5.30
CA ASN A 34 9.75 -4.11 -5.25
C ASN A 34 9.08 -4.08 -6.62
N TYR A 35 9.84 -4.00 -7.73
CA TYR A 35 9.29 -4.03 -9.08
C TYR A 35 8.74 -5.41 -9.45
N VAL A 36 9.28 -6.49 -8.87
CA VAL A 36 8.75 -7.86 -9.03
C VAL A 36 7.36 -7.94 -8.41
N ILE A 37 7.22 -7.46 -7.17
CA ILE A 37 5.94 -7.50 -6.47
C ILE A 37 4.91 -6.60 -7.16
N GLN A 38 5.30 -5.38 -7.59
CA GLN A 38 4.42 -4.50 -8.35
C GLN A 38 3.96 -5.15 -9.66
N HIS A 39 4.86 -5.83 -10.37
CA HIS A 39 4.51 -6.50 -11.63
C HIS A 39 3.45 -7.60 -11.42
N VAL A 40 3.59 -8.41 -10.36
CA VAL A 40 2.57 -9.41 -10.01
C VAL A 40 1.24 -8.74 -9.61
N LEU A 41 1.28 -7.65 -8.84
CA LEU A 41 0.07 -6.92 -8.46
C LEU A 41 -0.68 -6.36 -9.68
N GLU A 42 0.05 -5.94 -10.73
CA GLU A 42 -0.54 -5.38 -11.94
C GLU A 42 -1.02 -6.43 -12.97
N HIS A 43 -0.27 -7.53 -13.13
CA HIS A 43 -0.46 -8.46 -14.25
C HIS A 43 -0.64 -9.93 -13.82
N GLY A 44 -0.43 -10.23 -12.54
CA GLY A 44 -0.58 -11.57 -11.99
C GLY A 44 -2.04 -12.02 -11.94
N LYS A 45 -2.24 -13.29 -11.59
CA LYS A 45 -3.58 -13.86 -11.42
C LYS A 45 -4.22 -13.31 -10.14
N PRO A 46 -5.56 -13.20 -10.06
CA PRO A 46 -6.23 -12.66 -8.87
C PRO A 46 -5.79 -13.31 -7.55
N HIS A 47 -5.60 -14.64 -7.52
CA HIS A 47 -5.16 -15.33 -6.30
C HIS A 47 -3.71 -14.99 -5.90
N GLU A 48 -2.85 -14.65 -6.87
CA GLU A 48 -1.46 -14.22 -6.61
C GLU A 48 -1.44 -12.80 -6.03
N GLN A 49 -2.29 -11.92 -6.57
CA GLN A 49 -2.50 -10.57 -6.04
C GLN A 49 -3.02 -10.63 -4.60
N SER A 50 -4.09 -11.39 -4.36
CA SER A 50 -4.66 -11.59 -3.03
C SER A 50 -3.67 -12.20 -2.04
N ALA A 51 -2.82 -13.15 -2.49
CA ALA A 51 -1.79 -13.73 -1.64
C ALA A 51 -0.73 -12.71 -1.21
N ILE A 52 -0.30 -11.83 -2.12
CA ILE A 52 0.62 -10.73 -1.79
C ILE A 52 -0.03 -9.77 -0.79
N ILE A 53 -1.26 -9.33 -1.06
CA ILE A 53 -1.98 -8.39 -0.20
C ILE A 53 -2.15 -8.97 1.19
N SER A 54 -2.53 -10.26 1.28
CA SER A 54 -2.68 -10.97 2.56
C SER A 54 -1.39 -11.07 3.35
N GLN A 55 -0.23 -11.19 2.69
CA GLN A 55 1.07 -11.20 3.36
C GLN A 55 1.53 -9.81 3.82
N LEU A 56 1.09 -8.75 3.14
CA LEU A 56 1.42 -7.37 3.50
C LEU A 56 0.43 -6.78 4.52
N ALA A 57 -0.76 -7.35 4.66
CA ALA A 57 -1.70 -7.04 5.71
C ALA A 57 -1.08 -7.22 7.10
N GLY A 58 -1.39 -6.30 8.02
CA GLY A 58 -0.84 -6.24 9.38
C GLY A 58 0.50 -5.48 9.48
N GLN A 59 1.07 -5.03 8.36
CA GLN A 59 2.30 -4.24 8.33
C GLN A 59 2.25 -3.09 7.32
N ILE A 60 1.07 -2.72 6.84
CA ILE A 60 0.83 -1.67 5.84
C ILE A 60 1.35 -0.33 6.30
N VAL A 61 1.12 0.04 7.56
CA VAL A 61 1.64 1.30 8.10
C VAL A 61 3.17 1.36 8.01
N LYS A 62 3.85 0.28 8.43
CA LYS A 62 5.31 0.17 8.38
C LYS A 62 5.82 0.19 6.93
N MET A 63 5.19 -0.58 6.03
CA MET A 63 5.59 -0.67 4.63
C MET A 63 5.38 0.65 3.88
N SER A 64 4.34 1.42 4.24
CA SER A 64 4.06 2.71 3.63
C SER A 64 5.14 3.77 3.92
N GLN A 65 5.87 3.61 5.02
CA GLN A 65 6.95 4.51 5.44
C GLN A 65 8.33 4.07 4.90
N GLN A 66 8.38 3.04 4.06
CA GLN A 66 9.60 2.56 3.44
C GLN A 66 9.68 3.02 1.98
N LYS A 67 10.85 3.54 1.58
CA LYS A 67 11.10 4.11 0.25
C LYS A 67 10.62 3.24 -0.93
N PHE A 68 10.84 1.93 -0.84
CA PHE A 68 10.51 0.99 -1.92
C PHE A 68 9.14 0.35 -1.72
N ALA A 69 8.83 -0.06 -0.49
CA ALA A 69 7.58 -0.76 -0.20
C ALA A 69 6.35 0.16 -0.25
N SER A 70 6.50 1.49 -0.10
CA SER A 70 5.39 2.43 -0.27
C SER A 70 4.74 2.29 -1.64
N ASN A 71 5.54 2.14 -2.70
CA ASN A 71 5.04 1.94 -4.07
C ASN A 71 4.28 0.61 -4.19
N VAL A 72 4.71 -0.43 -3.47
CA VAL A 72 4.01 -1.73 -3.44
C VAL A 72 2.66 -1.59 -2.75
N VAL A 73 2.59 -0.85 -1.64
CA VAL A 73 1.32 -0.58 -0.94
C VAL A 73 0.36 0.20 -1.84
N GLU A 74 0.85 1.18 -2.59
CA GLU A 74 0.01 1.90 -3.58
C GLU A 74 -0.59 0.96 -4.63
N LYS A 75 0.16 -0.05 -5.09
CA LYS A 75 -0.37 -1.08 -6.00
C LYS A 75 -1.37 -2.01 -5.33
N CYS A 76 -1.15 -2.38 -4.06
CA CYS A 76 -2.13 -3.15 -3.30
C CYS A 76 -3.47 -2.40 -3.21
N LEU A 77 -3.43 -1.09 -2.97
CA LEU A 77 -4.63 -0.24 -2.93
C LEU A 77 -5.30 -0.14 -4.30
N ALA A 78 -4.52 -0.02 -5.38
CA ALA A 78 -5.07 0.11 -6.74
C ALA A 78 -5.69 -1.18 -7.28
N PHE A 79 -5.05 -2.34 -7.06
CA PHE A 79 -5.41 -3.61 -7.68
C PHE A 79 -6.12 -4.60 -6.74
N GLY A 80 -6.11 -4.37 -5.43
CA GLY A 80 -6.84 -5.18 -4.48
C GLY A 80 -8.36 -5.07 -4.66
N SER A 81 -9.07 -6.14 -4.24
CA SER A 81 -10.53 -6.15 -4.19
C SER A 81 -11.05 -5.06 -3.23
N PRO A 82 -12.34 -4.69 -3.31
CA PRO A 82 -12.94 -3.75 -2.35
C PRO A 82 -12.75 -4.17 -0.89
N GLU A 83 -12.90 -5.47 -0.60
CA GLU A 83 -12.73 -6.04 0.75
C GLU A 83 -11.28 -5.95 1.22
N GLU A 84 -10.34 -6.27 0.33
CA GLU A 84 -8.91 -6.17 0.59
C GLU A 84 -8.51 -4.71 0.83
N ARG A 85 -8.93 -3.79 -0.05
CA ARG A 85 -8.68 -2.35 0.10
C ARG A 85 -9.22 -1.84 1.43
N HIS A 86 -10.45 -2.20 1.78
CA HIS A 86 -11.06 -1.83 3.06
C HIS A 86 -10.26 -2.36 4.25
N LEU A 87 -9.72 -3.57 4.16
CA LEU A 87 -8.82 -4.13 5.18
C LEU A 87 -7.55 -3.27 5.35
N LEU A 88 -6.89 -2.89 4.24
CA LEU A 88 -5.68 -2.05 4.28
C LEU A 88 -5.97 -0.65 4.85
N VAL A 89 -7.10 -0.06 4.44
CA VAL A 89 -7.54 1.26 4.93
C VAL A 89 -7.81 1.23 6.42
N ASN A 90 -8.48 0.20 6.93
CA ASN A 90 -8.72 0.07 8.37
C ASN A 90 -7.43 -0.03 9.18
N GLU A 91 -6.42 -0.72 8.66
CA GLU A 91 -5.10 -0.76 9.29
C GLU A 91 -4.45 0.63 9.35
N MET A 92 -4.55 1.41 8.27
CA MET A 92 -4.05 2.78 8.21
C MET A 92 -4.77 3.72 9.18
N LEU A 93 -6.09 3.55 9.36
CA LEU A 93 -6.88 4.33 10.31
C LEU A 93 -6.51 3.99 11.77
N GLY A 94 -6.14 2.74 12.04
CA GLY A 94 -5.79 2.23 13.36
C GLY A 94 -6.93 2.30 14.38
N THR A 95 -6.65 1.85 15.60
CA THR A 95 -7.57 1.99 16.74
C THR A 95 -7.48 3.40 17.32
N CYS A 96 -8.60 3.93 17.84
CA CYS A 96 -8.70 5.29 18.36
C CYS A 96 -7.78 5.61 19.55
N ASP A 97 -7.23 4.61 20.24
CA ASP A 97 -6.66 4.78 21.58
C ASP A 97 -5.15 5.03 21.62
N GLU A 98 -4.35 4.66 20.61
CA GLU A 98 -2.89 4.90 20.64
C GLU A 98 -2.32 5.13 19.24
N ASN A 99 -1.44 6.15 19.12
CA ASN A 99 -0.60 6.46 17.96
C ASN A 99 -1.34 6.43 16.61
N GLU A 100 -2.03 7.52 16.25
CA GLU A 100 -2.77 7.62 14.98
C GLU A 100 -1.86 7.29 13.77
N PRO A 101 -1.97 6.08 13.19
CA PRO A 101 -1.02 5.63 12.18
C PRO A 101 -1.13 6.49 10.92
N LEU A 102 -2.35 6.89 10.59
CA LEU A 102 -2.66 7.87 9.56
C LEU A 102 -1.86 9.17 9.73
N GLN A 103 -1.74 9.68 10.95
CA GLN A 103 -0.98 10.91 11.20
C GLN A 103 0.51 10.73 10.91
N ALA A 104 1.07 9.61 11.38
CA ALA A 104 2.47 9.29 11.15
C ALA A 104 2.75 9.15 9.65
N MET A 105 1.87 8.47 8.91
CA MET A 105 1.96 8.34 7.46
C MET A 105 1.87 9.69 6.74
N MET A 106 0.95 10.58 7.13
CA MET A 106 0.82 11.92 6.52
C MET A 106 2.07 12.80 6.71
N LYS A 107 2.85 12.59 7.78
CA LYS A 107 4.08 13.32 8.07
C LYS A 107 5.33 12.66 7.47
N ASP A 108 5.20 11.43 6.97
CA ASP A 108 6.30 10.64 6.43
C ASP A 108 6.59 10.98 4.95
N PRO A 109 7.87 11.07 4.53
CA PRO A 109 8.25 11.39 3.16
C PRO A 109 7.73 10.40 2.10
N PHE A 110 7.38 9.17 2.46
CA PHE A 110 6.82 8.16 1.56
C PHE A 110 5.35 7.88 1.87
N GLY A 111 4.99 7.77 3.15
CA GLY A 111 3.63 7.46 3.60
C GLY A 111 2.58 8.47 3.15
N ASN A 112 2.96 9.74 2.95
CA ASN A 112 2.02 10.77 2.48
C ASN A 112 1.48 10.48 1.07
N TYR A 113 2.26 9.81 0.21
CA TYR A 113 1.82 9.40 -1.13
C TYR A 113 0.84 8.24 -1.04
N VAL A 114 1.05 7.30 -0.11
CA VAL A 114 0.11 6.21 0.15
C VAL A 114 -1.23 6.76 0.66
N VAL A 115 -1.22 7.74 1.56
CA VAL A 115 -2.47 8.39 2.03
C VAL A 115 -3.21 9.06 0.88
N GLN A 116 -2.51 9.76 -0.02
CA GLN A 116 -3.13 10.33 -1.22
C GLN A 116 -3.71 9.25 -2.13
N LYS A 117 -2.98 8.15 -2.35
CA LYS A 117 -3.47 7.02 -3.15
C LYS A 117 -4.73 6.39 -2.58
N VAL A 118 -4.84 6.27 -1.25
CA VAL A 118 -6.08 5.81 -0.62
C VAL A 118 -7.22 6.77 -0.94
N LEU A 119 -7.04 8.07 -0.77
CA LEU A 119 -8.09 9.07 -1.05
C LEU A 119 -8.57 9.04 -2.51
N GLU A 120 -7.72 8.62 -3.45
CA GLU A 120 -8.06 8.44 -4.86
C GLU A 120 -8.81 7.11 -5.16
N THR A 121 -8.64 6.09 -4.33
CA THR A 121 -9.05 4.71 -4.63
C THR A 121 -10.13 4.16 -3.70
N CYS A 122 -10.37 4.80 -2.55
CA CYS A 122 -11.36 4.34 -1.59
C CYS A 122 -12.80 4.65 -2.03
N ASP A 123 -13.75 3.87 -1.52
CA ASP A 123 -15.17 4.20 -1.65
C ASP A 123 -15.57 5.41 -0.79
N ASP A 124 -16.77 5.94 -1.01
CA ASP A 124 -17.27 7.13 -0.31
C ASP A 124 -17.31 6.95 1.22
N GLN A 125 -17.61 5.74 1.72
CA GLN A 125 -17.70 5.47 3.16
C GLN A 125 -16.32 5.54 3.82
N SER A 126 -15.35 4.87 3.21
CA SER A 126 -13.95 4.87 3.62
C SER A 126 -13.36 6.29 3.52
N LEU A 127 -13.71 7.02 2.46
CA LEU A 127 -13.31 8.41 2.26
C LEU A 127 -13.82 9.31 3.39
N GLU A 128 -15.11 9.22 3.73
CA GLU A 128 -15.69 9.98 4.83
C GLU A 128 -15.00 9.69 6.17
N LEU A 129 -14.68 8.42 6.46
CA LEU A 129 -13.96 8.02 7.66
C LEU A 129 -12.55 8.62 7.72
N ILE A 130 -11.80 8.52 6.63
CA ILE A 130 -10.45 9.08 6.53
C ILE A 130 -10.50 10.61 6.69
N LEU A 131 -11.41 11.28 5.98
CA LEU A 131 -11.57 12.73 6.06
C LEU A 131 -12.00 13.18 7.45
N SER A 132 -12.88 12.43 8.11
CA SER A 132 -13.28 12.70 9.50
C SER A 132 -12.07 12.67 10.44
N ARG A 133 -11.23 11.64 10.33
CA ARG A 133 -9.97 11.55 11.09
C ARG A 133 -9.02 12.71 10.75
N ILE A 134 -8.81 13.00 9.47
CA ILE A 134 -7.95 14.11 9.04
C ILE A 134 -8.47 15.47 9.54
N LYS A 135 -9.78 15.69 9.59
CA LYS A 135 -10.39 16.94 10.11
C LYS A 135 -10.12 17.17 11.59
N VAL A 136 -10.19 16.12 12.42
CA VAL A 136 -9.81 16.21 13.84
C VAL A 136 -8.32 16.60 13.98
N GLN A 137 -7.50 16.11 13.06
CA GLN A 137 -6.05 16.30 13.02
C GLN A 137 -5.59 17.61 12.36
N LEU A 138 -6.45 18.23 11.56
CA LEU A 138 -6.11 19.33 10.65
C LEU A 138 -5.55 20.56 11.38
N ASN A 139 -5.97 20.80 12.61
CA ASN A 139 -5.44 21.87 13.46
C ASN A 139 -3.94 21.66 13.81
N ALA A 140 -3.48 20.41 13.90
CA ALA A 140 -2.07 20.08 14.11
C ALA A 140 -1.28 20.03 12.78
N LEU A 141 -1.92 19.59 11.69
CA LEU A 141 -1.30 19.41 10.36
C LEU A 141 -1.06 20.71 9.59
N LYS A 142 -1.83 21.78 9.84
CA LYS A 142 -1.62 23.13 9.23
C LYS A 142 -0.21 23.69 9.42
N ARG A 143 0.56 23.17 10.39
CA ARG A 143 1.95 23.56 10.67
C ARG A 143 3.00 22.79 9.86
N TYR A 144 2.63 21.72 9.15
CA TYR A 144 3.56 20.86 8.41
C TYR A 144 3.49 21.08 6.90
N THR A 145 4.66 21.08 6.26
CA THR A 145 4.88 21.42 4.84
C THR A 145 4.06 20.56 3.87
N TYR A 146 3.85 19.28 4.21
CA TYR A 146 3.19 18.28 3.36
C TYR A 146 1.68 18.14 3.60
N GLY A 147 1.19 18.56 4.77
CA GLY A 147 -0.24 18.57 5.07
C GLY A 147 -1.02 19.47 4.09
N LYS A 148 -0.37 20.53 3.57
CA LYS A 148 -0.98 21.44 2.59
C LYS A 148 -1.39 20.75 1.30
N HIS A 149 -0.59 19.82 0.76
CA HIS A 149 -0.91 19.15 -0.50
C HIS A 149 -2.16 18.28 -0.41
N ILE A 150 -2.39 17.63 0.73
CA ILE A 150 -3.60 16.83 0.97
C ILE A 150 -4.83 17.73 1.11
N VAL A 151 -4.71 18.93 1.70
CA VAL A 151 -5.82 19.89 1.81
C VAL A 151 -6.28 20.43 0.45
N PHE A 152 -5.39 20.52 -0.55
CA PHE A 152 -5.72 21.08 -1.87
C PHE A 152 -6.26 20.04 -2.87
N SER A 153 -6.24 18.75 -2.54
CA SER A 153 -6.79 17.67 -3.36
C SER A 153 -8.17 17.17 -2.87
N CYS A 154 -8.74 17.82 -1.84
CA CYS A 154 -10.11 17.60 -1.37
C CYS A 154 -11.02 18.78 -1.73
#